data_AF-A0A519D404-F1
#
_entry.id   AF-A0A519D404-F1
#
_cell.length_a   1.000
_cell.length_b   1.000
_cell.length_c   1.000
_cell.angle_alpha   90.00
_cell.angle_beta   90.00
_cell.angle_gamma   90.00
#
_symmetry.space_group_name_H-M   'P 1'
#
loop_
_entity.id
_entity.type
_entity.pdbx_description
1 polymer ?
#
loop_
_entity_poly.entity_id
_entity_poly.type
_entity_poly.pdbx_seq_one_letter_code
_entity_poly.pdbx_strand_id
1 'polypeptide(L)'
;GSDAIVMVEDSTTQNGSVAINGPARPGYIRRKGENLLEGNVVLNSGNLLTPAAISLAATMGHGDVSVVRKPRIAVIGVGDELTPPGEPLPEGAIYESNTFGISSLVEKMGGISQRFDLIRDSR
;
A
#
# COMPACT_ATOMS: atom_id res chain seq x y z
N GLY A 1 -34.16 13.35 20.66
CA GLY A 1 -33.95 12.03 20.01
C GLY A 1 -33.46 11.04 21.05
N SER A 2 -33.39 9.76 20.73
CA SER A 2 -32.91 8.70 21.65
C SER A 2 -31.50 8.98 22.19
N ASP A 3 -31.26 8.63 23.44
CA ASP A 3 -30.04 8.95 24.21
C ASP A 3 -29.35 7.72 24.84
N ALA A 4 -29.97 6.54 24.74
CA ALA A 4 -29.40 5.27 25.16
C ALA A 4 -29.88 4.09 24.30
N ILE A 5 -29.15 2.97 24.39
CA ILE A 5 -29.53 1.68 23.80
C ILE A 5 -29.67 0.64 24.92
N VAL A 6 -30.70 -0.18 24.85
CA VAL A 6 -30.80 -1.44 25.60
C VAL A 6 -30.42 -2.56 24.64
N MET A 7 -29.55 -3.48 25.04
CA MET A 7 -29.16 -4.61 24.18
C MET A 7 -30.36 -5.54 23.97
N VAL A 8 -30.46 -6.19 22.80
CA VAL A 8 -31.63 -7.03 22.49
C VAL A 8 -31.75 -8.19 23.48
N GLU A 9 -30.62 -8.70 23.95
CA GLU A 9 -30.47 -9.74 24.97
C GLU A 9 -31.05 -9.31 26.32
N ASP A 10 -31.10 -8.00 26.60
CA ASP A 10 -31.66 -7.38 27.81
C ASP A 10 -33.14 -6.97 27.62
N SER A 11 -33.84 -7.53 26.62
CA SER A 11 -35.23 -7.18 26.29
C SER A 11 -36.07 -8.40 25.90
N THR A 12 -37.40 -8.27 25.92
CA THR A 12 -38.32 -9.31 25.45
C THR A 12 -39.42 -8.69 24.60
N THR A 13 -39.58 -9.18 23.36
CA THR A 13 -40.64 -8.71 22.45
C THR A 13 -41.87 -9.61 22.58
N GLN A 14 -43.04 -9.03 22.81
CA GLN A 14 -44.33 -9.72 22.77
C GLN A 14 -45.41 -8.81 22.19
N ASN A 15 -46.20 -9.34 21.24
CA ASN A 15 -47.41 -8.69 20.72
C ASN A 15 -47.20 -7.22 20.27
N GLY A 16 -46.08 -6.94 19.59
CA GLY A 16 -45.74 -5.59 19.11
C GLY A 16 -45.25 -4.62 20.20
N SER A 17 -45.07 -5.09 21.44
CA SER A 17 -44.47 -4.36 22.55
C SER A 17 -43.13 -4.98 22.96
N VAL A 18 -42.26 -4.18 23.59
CA VAL A 18 -40.96 -4.63 24.11
C VAL A 18 -40.90 -4.35 25.61
N ALA A 19 -40.67 -5.40 26.40
CA ALA A 19 -40.30 -5.29 27.82
C ALA A 19 -38.78 -5.07 27.93
N ILE A 20 -38.38 -4.08 28.73
CA ILE A 20 -36.98 -3.75 29.00
C ILE A 20 -36.59 -4.40 30.33
N ASN A 21 -35.68 -5.37 30.27
CA ASN A 21 -35.30 -6.18 31.42
C ASN A 21 -33.89 -5.84 31.96
N GLY A 22 -33.14 -5.01 31.24
CA GLY A 22 -31.81 -4.56 31.65
C GLY A 22 -31.61 -3.04 31.52
N PRO A 23 -30.39 -2.55 31.84
CA PRO A 23 -30.12 -1.12 31.91
C PRO A 23 -30.04 -0.48 30.52
N ALA A 24 -30.48 0.78 30.44
CA ALA A 24 -30.19 1.64 29.30
C ALA A 24 -28.70 2.04 29.30
N ARG A 25 -28.05 2.02 28.14
CA ARG A 25 -26.61 2.27 27.97
C ARG A 25 -26.39 3.51 27.09
N PRO A 26 -26.18 4.71 27.68
CA PRO A 26 -25.99 5.95 26.91
C PRO A 26 -24.77 5.95 25.98
N GLY A 27 -23.70 5.25 26.37
CA GLY A 27 -22.44 5.19 25.61
C GLY A 27 -22.46 4.26 24.39
N TYR A 28 -23.58 3.56 24.14
CA TYR A 28 -23.68 2.59 23.03
C TYR A 28 -24.17 3.25 21.74
N ILE A 29 -24.54 4.52 21.79
CA ILE A 29 -24.89 5.29 20.60
C ILE A 29 -23.61 5.73 19.89
N ARG A 30 -23.39 5.17 18.70
CA ARG A 30 -22.36 5.66 17.79
C ARG A 30 -22.79 6.97 17.16
N ARG A 31 -21.99 8.02 17.30
CA ARG A 31 -22.34 9.36 16.81
C ARG A 31 -21.92 9.51 15.35
N LYS A 32 -22.69 10.28 14.58
CA LYS A 32 -22.30 10.63 13.21
C LYS A 32 -20.92 11.29 13.25
N GLY A 33 -20.00 10.75 12.44
CA GLY A 33 -18.64 11.26 12.34
C GLY A 33 -17.73 10.94 13.52
N GLU A 34 -18.10 10.01 14.41
CA GLU A 34 -17.26 9.63 15.56
C GLU A 34 -15.89 9.07 15.17
N ASN A 35 -15.78 8.44 14.01
CA ASN A 35 -14.53 7.89 13.50
C ASN A 35 -13.84 8.88 12.58
N LEU A 36 -14.59 9.51 11.66
CA LEU A 36 -14.07 10.42 10.65
C LEU A 36 -15.07 11.55 10.43
N LEU A 37 -14.57 12.78 10.41
CA LEU A 37 -15.36 13.97 10.12
C LEU A 37 -15.10 14.43 8.69
N GLU A 38 -16.14 14.98 8.08
CA GLU A 38 -16.02 15.64 6.79
C GLU A 38 -15.00 16.79 6.87
N GLY A 39 -14.15 16.91 5.85
CA GLY A 39 -13.06 17.89 5.81
C GLY A 39 -11.75 17.44 6.47
N ASN A 40 -11.74 16.34 7.23
CA ASN A 40 -10.48 15.82 7.78
C ASN A 40 -9.66 15.10 6.71
N VAL A 41 -8.38 15.50 6.58
CA VAL A 41 -7.42 14.79 5.73
C VAL A 41 -6.90 13.57 6.48
N VAL A 42 -7.26 12.38 6.01
CA VAL A 42 -6.92 11.09 6.64
C VAL A 42 -5.81 10.34 5.90
N LEU A 43 -5.56 10.71 4.64
CA LEU A 43 -4.45 10.25 3.83
C LEU A 43 -3.75 11.49 3.27
N ASN A 44 -2.48 11.66 3.59
CA ASN A 44 -1.68 12.78 3.11
C ASN A 44 -0.94 12.40 1.83
N SER A 45 -0.63 13.41 1.01
CA SER A 45 0.27 13.22 -0.13
C SER A 45 1.62 12.67 0.35
N GLY A 46 2.17 11.73 -0.42
CA GLY A 46 3.42 11.03 -0.06
C GLY A 46 3.23 9.82 0.85
N ASN A 47 2.02 9.54 1.36
CA ASN A 47 1.77 8.27 2.03
C ASN A 47 1.92 7.10 1.06
N LEU A 48 2.65 6.07 1.49
CA LEU A 48 2.65 4.79 0.81
C LEU A 48 1.26 4.15 0.96
N LEU A 49 0.67 3.71 -0.15
CA LEU A 49 -0.60 3.00 -0.14
C LEU A 49 -0.42 1.56 0.37
N THR A 50 -0.40 1.42 1.69
CA THR A 50 -0.48 0.13 2.39
C THR A 50 -1.90 -0.44 2.27
N PRO A 51 -2.12 -1.73 2.60
CA PRO A 51 -3.46 -2.31 2.61
C PRO A 51 -4.47 -1.52 3.46
N ALA A 52 -4.03 -0.97 4.59
CA ALA A 52 -4.88 -0.15 5.46
C ALA A 52 -5.25 1.18 4.78
N ALA A 53 -4.30 1.85 4.12
CA ALA A 53 -4.57 3.09 3.39
C ALA A 53 -5.54 2.86 2.22
N ILE A 54 -5.39 1.75 1.50
CA ILE A 54 -6.31 1.37 0.43
C ILE A 54 -7.71 1.10 0.97
N SER A 55 -7.82 0.34 2.06
CA SER A 55 -9.11 0.06 2.72
C SER A 55 -9.80 1.34 3.20
N LEU A 56 -9.03 2.27 3.76
CA LEU A 56 -9.53 3.58 4.17
C LEU A 56 -10.05 4.38 2.97
N ALA A 57 -9.29 4.50 1.89
CA ALA A 57 -9.73 5.20 0.69
C ALA A 57 -11.05 4.61 0.13
N ALA A 58 -11.15 3.28 0.06
CA ALA A 58 -12.35 2.59 -0.38
C ALA A 58 -13.55 2.80 0.56
N THR A 59 -13.32 2.73 1.88
CA THR A 59 -14.36 3.01 2.91
C THR A 59 -14.91 4.42 2.79
N MET A 60 -14.07 5.38 2.37
CA MET A 60 -14.46 6.76 2.12
C MET A 60 -15.16 6.97 0.77
N GLY A 61 -15.34 5.92 -0.03
CA GLY A 61 -16.04 5.97 -1.31
C GLY A 61 -15.16 6.37 -2.50
N HIS A 62 -13.84 6.37 -2.36
CA HIS A 62 -12.93 6.66 -3.48
C HIS A 62 -12.66 5.40 -4.30
N GLY A 63 -13.15 5.37 -5.55
CA GLY A 63 -12.88 4.29 -6.50
C GLY A 63 -11.48 4.33 -7.11
N ASP A 64 -10.90 5.52 -7.20
CA ASP A 64 -9.55 5.77 -7.70
C ASP A 64 -8.83 6.79 -6.81
N VAL A 65 -7.49 6.72 -6.78
CA VAL A 65 -6.65 7.68 -6.06
C VAL A 65 -5.50 8.16 -6.95
N SER A 66 -5.19 9.45 -6.89
CA SER A 66 -4.04 10.00 -7.58
C SER A 66 -2.75 9.57 -6.88
N VAL A 67 -1.80 9.02 -7.65
CA VAL A 67 -0.50 8.57 -7.16
C VAL A 67 0.62 9.18 -7.99
N VAL A 68 1.82 9.24 -7.41
CA VAL A 68 3.02 9.58 -8.17
C VAL A 68 3.36 8.45 -9.13
N ARG A 69 3.87 8.81 -10.31
CA ARG A 69 4.35 7.83 -11.29
C ARG A 69 5.57 7.09 -10.74
N LYS A 70 5.68 5.79 -11.00
CA LYS A 70 6.88 5.02 -10.69
C LYS A 70 8.12 5.62 -11.37
N PRO A 71 9.23 5.83 -10.64
CA PRO A 71 10.47 6.30 -11.25
C PRO A 71 10.99 5.25 -12.24
N ARG A 72 11.51 5.72 -13.38
CA ARG A 72 12.14 4.87 -14.40
C ARG A 72 13.65 5.08 -14.32
N ILE A 73 14.40 4.00 -14.12
CA ILE A 73 15.84 4.07 -13.87
C ILE A 73 16.56 3.21 -14.91
N ALA A 74 17.44 3.85 -15.69
CA ALA A 74 18.34 3.17 -16.60
C ALA A 74 19.53 2.57 -15.81
N VAL A 75 19.85 1.31 -16.08
CA VAL A 75 20.97 0.60 -15.44
C VAL A 75 21.91 0.10 -16.53
N ILE A 76 23.16 0.55 -16.48
CA ILE A 76 24.18 0.28 -17.51
C ILE A 76 25.41 -0.25 -16.80
N GLY A 77 25.93 -1.39 -17.25
CA GLY A 77 27.22 -1.92 -16.82
C GLY A 77 28.30 -1.44 -17.78
N VAL A 78 29.44 -1.03 -17.23
CA VAL A 78 30.60 -0.58 -18.02
C VAL A 78 31.81 -1.36 -17.54
N GLY A 79 32.57 -1.94 -18.47
CA GLY A 79 33.80 -2.67 -18.17
C GLY A 79 34.19 -3.65 -19.27
N ASP A 80 35.48 -3.69 -19.59
CA ASP A 80 36.04 -4.59 -20.58
C ASP A 80 36.20 -6.02 -20.03
N GLU A 81 36.37 -6.13 -18.72
CA GLU A 81 36.47 -7.38 -17.99
C GLU A 81 35.13 -8.10 -17.82
N LEU A 82 34.01 -7.42 -18.13
CA LEU A 82 32.68 -7.94 -17.86
C LEU A 82 32.20 -8.87 -18.97
N THR A 83 31.66 -10.02 -18.56
CA THR A 83 31.04 -11.03 -19.43
C THR A 83 29.57 -11.25 -19.03
N PRO A 84 28.61 -11.21 -19.97
CA PRO A 84 27.22 -11.54 -19.67
C PRO A 84 27.05 -12.96 -19.10
N PRO A 85 26.19 -13.17 -18.09
CA PRO A 85 25.86 -14.51 -17.62
C PRO A 85 25.28 -15.38 -18.73
N GLY A 86 25.72 -16.64 -18.82
CA GLY A 86 25.30 -17.59 -19.86
C GLY A 86 26.29 -17.74 -21.02
N GLU A 87 27.20 -16.77 -21.18
CA GLU A 87 28.32 -16.87 -22.12
C GLU A 87 29.53 -17.56 -21.46
N PRO A 88 30.40 -18.24 -22.23
CA PRO A 88 31.66 -18.76 -21.70
C PRO A 88 32.52 -17.63 -21.12
N LEU A 89 33.11 -17.85 -19.95
CA LEU A 89 33.94 -16.85 -19.28
C LEU A 89 35.38 -16.84 -19.86
N PRO A 90 35.83 -15.75 -20.50
CA PRO A 90 37.22 -15.62 -20.95
C PRO A 90 38.22 -15.59 -19.79
N GLU A 91 39.48 -15.90 -20.09
CA GLU A 91 40.56 -15.79 -19.10
C GLU A 91 40.72 -14.34 -18.63
N GLY A 92 40.76 -14.12 -17.31
CA GLY A 92 40.88 -12.80 -16.70
C GLY A 92 39.59 -11.97 -16.66
N ALA A 93 38.48 -12.46 -17.22
CA ALA A 93 37.18 -11.82 -17.15
C ALA A 93 36.39 -12.24 -15.91
N ILE A 94 35.35 -11.46 -15.59
CA ILE A 94 34.37 -11.76 -14.53
C ILE A 94 32.95 -11.67 -15.08
N TYR A 95 32.03 -12.41 -14.47
CA TYR A 95 30.61 -12.30 -14.83
C TYR A 95 30.02 -10.99 -14.34
N GLU A 96 29.26 -10.35 -15.21
CA GLU A 96 28.49 -9.18 -14.85
C GLU A 96 27.27 -9.56 -14.00
N SER A 97 27.17 -8.95 -12.82
CA SER A 97 26.11 -9.25 -11.83
C SER A 97 25.46 -8.01 -11.21
N ASN A 98 26.13 -6.85 -11.28
CA ASN A 98 25.70 -5.64 -10.61
C ASN A 98 24.43 -5.06 -11.26
N THR A 99 24.35 -5.04 -12.59
CA THR A 99 23.17 -4.54 -13.29
C THR A 99 21.94 -5.39 -12.97
N PHE A 100 22.10 -6.70 -12.79
CA PHE A 100 21.04 -7.62 -12.36
C PHE A 100 20.57 -7.27 -10.94
N GLY A 101 21.53 -7.17 -10.00
CA GLY A 101 21.23 -6.86 -8.60
C GLY A 101 20.58 -5.48 -8.42
N ILE A 102 21.14 -4.45 -9.04
CA ILE A 102 20.62 -3.08 -8.98
C ILE A 102 19.24 -2.98 -9.62
N SER A 103 19.02 -3.60 -10.79
CA SER A 103 17.70 -3.61 -11.44
C SER A 103 16.64 -4.26 -10.56
N SER A 104 16.97 -5.37 -9.92
CA SER A 104 16.08 -6.04 -8.96
C SER A 104 15.77 -5.18 -7.73
N LEU A 105 16.76 -4.45 -7.20
CA LEU A 105 16.55 -3.52 -6.08
C LEU A 105 15.64 -2.36 -6.48
N VAL A 106 15.80 -1.78 -7.67
CA VAL A 106 14.92 -0.73 -8.20
C VAL A 106 13.47 -1.20 -8.23
N GLU A 107 13.23 -2.40 -8.75
CA GLU A 107 11.88 -2.98 -8.83
C GLU A 107 11.31 -3.29 -7.44
N LYS A 108 12.13 -3.83 -6.54
CA LYS A 108 11.75 -4.08 -5.13
C LYS A 108 11.34 -2.79 -4.41
N MET A 109 11.96 -1.66 -4.74
CA MET A 109 11.62 -0.34 -4.22
C MET A 109 10.42 0.31 -4.92
N GLY A 110 9.77 -0.38 -5.86
CA GLY A 110 8.59 0.08 -6.58
C GLY A 110 8.88 0.92 -7.82
N GLY A 111 10.14 1.04 -8.22
CA GLY A 111 10.55 1.65 -9.49
C GLY A 111 10.36 0.71 -10.69
N ILE A 112 10.70 1.23 -11.86
CA ILE A 112 10.79 0.47 -13.11
C ILE A 112 12.26 0.49 -13.52
N SER A 113 12.89 -0.67 -13.55
CA SER A 113 14.25 -0.82 -14.05
C SER A 113 14.24 -0.92 -15.58
N GLN A 114 15.23 -0.32 -16.23
CA GLN A 114 15.52 -0.54 -17.64
C GLN A 114 17.00 -0.83 -17.78
N ARG A 115 17.33 -2.09 -17.98
CA ARG A 115 18.71 -2.51 -18.18
C ARG A 115 19.10 -2.40 -19.65
N PHE A 116 20.31 -1.91 -19.89
CA PHE A 116 20.91 -1.83 -21.22
C PHE A 116 22.08 -2.80 -21.36
N ASP A 117 22.53 -2.96 -22.60
CA ASP A 117 23.71 -3.77 -22.92
C ASP A 117 24.96 -3.20 -22.27
N LEU A 118 25.94 -4.08 -22.04
CA LEU A 118 27.22 -3.68 -21.48
C LEU A 118 27.97 -2.78 -22.45
N ILE A 119 28.51 -1.70 -21.91
CA ILE A 119 29.35 -0.77 -22.64
C ILE A 119 30.80 -1.11 -22.33
N ARG A 120 31.61 -1.24 -23.39
CA ARG A 120 33.06 -1.40 -23.29
C ARG A 120 33.72 -0.07 -22.97
N ASP A 121 34.82 -0.10 -22.25
CA ASP A 121 35.62 1.09 -22.01
C ASP A 121 36.18 1.57 -23.35
N SER A 122 35.60 2.66 -23.83
CA SER A 122 36.08 3.37 -25.00
C SER A 122 36.33 4.82 -24.59
N ARG A 123 37.48 5.35 -25.02
CA ARG A 123 37.79 6.78 -24.85
C ARG A 123 36.92 7.63 -25.74
#